data_AF-A0A959XWF5-F1
#
_entry.id   AF-A0A959XWF5-F1
#
_cell.length_a   1.000
_cell.length_b   1.000
_cell.length_c   1.000
_cell.angle_alpha   90.00
_cell.angle_beta   90.00
_cell.angle_gamma   90.00
#
_symmetry.space_group_name_H-M   'P 1'
#
loop_
_entity.id
_entity.type
_entity.pdbx_description
1 polymer ?
#
loop_
_entity_poly.entity_id
_entity_poly.type
_entity_poly.pdbx_seq_one_letter_code
_entity_poly.pdbx_strand_id
1 'polypeptide(L)'
;MRFPTSVVIALGCASAFAQAAPQLPMDRYDVHFGEQEGEYYFYIAPDSLTSHAAWHPRDTAMWAFDLYLFDNYAEAAYEQYAWEDLLPDTARVRSAFQHALGKDTAFAKLYQRSFRSGSTSTVLIDTLMRIAARFYYLHRTGTTGLDLHLCTGINRVKELAHDGDGPYYAAFCYQAIRDMDDPYLYYRKAKEALPDSLYSDMPTDRVLAAEQGLYDLIAEDIGLREFLLAEYARKEPWLCFRLAR
;
A
#
# COMPACT_ATOMS: atom_id res chain seq x y z
N MET A 1 38.07 40.04 50.79
CA MET A 1 36.86 40.33 49.99
C MET A 1 36.44 39.03 49.30
N ARG A 2 35.21 38.55 49.59
CA ARG A 2 34.30 37.65 48.82
C ARG A 2 34.88 36.57 47.88
N PHE A 3 34.55 35.30 48.16
CA PHE A 3 34.28 34.23 47.17
C PHE A 3 32.91 34.49 46.47
N PRO A 4 32.46 33.85 45.35
CA PRO A 4 32.73 32.44 44.98
C PRO A 4 32.65 32.01 43.47
N THR A 5 32.83 30.70 43.23
CA THR A 5 32.33 29.79 42.17
C THR A 5 32.21 30.21 40.69
N SER A 6 32.81 29.40 39.80
CA SER A 6 32.22 28.97 38.51
C SER A 6 32.95 27.70 38.04
N VAL A 7 32.36 26.52 38.30
CA VAL A 7 31.72 25.63 37.31
C VAL A 7 32.73 25.01 36.33
N VAL A 8 33.20 23.82 36.68
CA VAL A 8 33.81 22.86 35.75
C VAL A 8 32.65 22.14 35.05
N ILE A 9 32.38 22.46 33.80
CA ILE A 9 31.57 21.60 32.93
C ILE A 9 32.53 20.58 32.33
N ALA A 10 32.47 19.36 32.87
CA ALA A 10 32.96 18.19 32.19
C ALA A 10 32.11 17.99 30.93
N LEU A 11 32.63 18.41 29.78
CA LEU A 11 32.18 17.90 28.48
C LEU A 11 32.65 16.45 28.39
N GLY A 12 31.87 15.56 28.98
CA GLY A 12 31.97 14.14 28.73
C GLY A 12 31.80 13.90 27.24
N CYS A 13 32.82 13.30 26.62
CA CYS A 13 32.71 12.66 25.33
C CYS A 13 31.66 11.55 25.43
N ALA A 14 30.38 11.91 25.29
CA ALA A 14 29.36 10.99 24.85
C ALA A 14 29.57 10.79 23.35
N SER A 15 30.45 9.83 23.01
CA SER A 15 30.35 9.08 21.76
C SER A 15 29.00 8.38 21.76
N ALA A 16 27.93 9.13 21.47
CA ALA A 16 26.71 8.56 20.97
C ALA A 16 27.08 7.98 19.60
N PHE A 17 27.32 6.67 19.58
CA PHE A 17 27.19 5.88 18.39
C PHE A 17 25.84 6.25 17.77
N ALA A 18 25.88 7.09 16.74
CA ALA A 18 24.83 7.07 15.75
C ALA A 18 24.88 5.64 15.19
N GLN A 19 24.10 4.74 15.78
CA GLN A 19 23.68 3.55 15.06
C GLN A 19 23.05 4.11 13.80
N ALA A 20 23.78 3.99 12.67
CA ALA A 20 23.18 4.20 11.38
C ALA A 20 21.89 3.39 11.40
N ALA A 21 20.75 4.06 11.22
CA ALA A 21 19.50 3.34 11.01
C ALA A 21 19.81 2.26 9.97
N PRO A 22 19.51 0.98 10.23
CA PRO A 22 19.85 -0.09 9.30
C PRO A 22 19.37 0.35 7.92
N GLN A 23 20.27 0.39 6.94
CA GLN A 23 19.88 0.55 5.55
C GLN A 23 18.87 -0.57 5.31
N LEU A 24 17.59 -0.24 5.21
CA LEU A 24 16.58 -1.26 4.98
C LEU A 24 16.89 -1.83 3.61
N PRO A 25 17.18 -3.12 3.55
CA PRO A 25 17.74 -3.64 2.34
C PRO A 25 16.59 -3.87 1.36
N MET A 26 16.77 -3.34 0.16
CA MET A 26 15.86 -3.58 -0.97
C MET A 26 15.88 -5.07 -1.41
N ASP A 27 16.68 -5.90 -0.73
CA ASP A 27 16.74 -7.36 -0.88
C ASP A 27 15.49 -8.10 -0.36
N ARG A 28 14.51 -7.36 0.20
CA ARG A 28 13.23 -7.90 0.66
C ARG A 28 12.17 -8.03 -0.42
N TYR A 29 12.54 -7.80 -1.67
CA TYR A 29 11.72 -8.17 -2.82
C TYR A 29 12.51 -9.20 -3.61
N ASP A 30 11.84 -10.28 -4.00
CA ASP A 30 12.44 -11.28 -4.88
C ASP A 30 11.64 -11.46 -6.16
N VAL A 31 12.33 -11.95 -7.18
CA VAL A 31 11.74 -12.37 -8.44
C VAL A 31 11.50 -13.86 -8.39
N HIS A 32 10.23 -14.23 -8.44
CA HIS A 32 9.78 -15.61 -8.51
C HIS A 32 9.53 -15.98 -9.97
N PHE A 33 9.97 -17.17 -10.36
CA PHE A 33 9.85 -17.67 -11.74
C PHE A 33 8.94 -18.90 -11.75
N GLY A 34 8.13 -19.01 -12.80
CA GLY A 34 7.28 -20.16 -13.05
C GLY A 34 7.24 -20.52 -14.53
N GLU A 35 6.72 -21.70 -14.79
CA GLU A 35 6.44 -22.20 -16.13
C GLU A 35 5.05 -22.82 -16.10
N GLN A 36 4.16 -22.36 -16.98
CA GLN A 36 2.80 -22.89 -17.13
C GLN A 36 2.52 -23.08 -18.61
N GLU A 37 2.13 -24.30 -19.00
CA GLU A 37 1.78 -24.63 -20.40
C GLU A 37 2.88 -24.31 -21.43
N GLY A 38 4.15 -24.30 -21.00
CA GLY A 38 5.31 -23.97 -21.85
C GLY A 38 5.59 -22.47 -21.96
N GLU A 39 4.82 -21.62 -21.28
CA GLU A 39 5.08 -20.20 -21.14
C GLU A 39 5.83 -19.92 -19.83
N TYR A 40 6.94 -19.21 -19.94
CA TYR A 40 7.68 -18.71 -18.80
C TYR A 40 7.01 -17.43 -18.31
N TYR A 41 6.94 -17.28 -17.00
CA TYR A 41 6.51 -16.04 -16.38
C TYR A 41 7.34 -15.78 -15.13
N PHE A 42 7.32 -14.54 -14.69
CA PHE A 42 7.85 -14.17 -13.39
C PHE A 42 6.88 -13.23 -12.68
N TYR A 43 7.00 -13.14 -11.38
CA TYR A 43 6.34 -12.10 -10.59
C TYR A 43 7.29 -11.61 -9.51
N ILE A 44 7.10 -10.35 -9.11
CA ILE A 44 7.87 -9.72 -8.04
C ILE A 44 6.97 -9.64 -6.81
N ALA A 45 7.49 -10.02 -5.66
CA ALA A 45 6.75 -9.95 -4.42
C ALA A 45 7.67 -9.59 -3.25
N PRO A 46 7.13 -9.02 -2.16
CA PRO A 46 7.83 -8.98 -0.90
C PRO A 46 8.25 -10.40 -0.51
N ASP A 47 9.54 -10.59 -0.26
CA ASP A 47 10.11 -11.84 0.24
C ASP A 47 9.87 -11.92 1.76
N SER A 48 8.70 -12.45 2.11
CA SER A 48 8.33 -12.78 3.49
C SER A 48 9.16 -13.91 4.10
N LEU A 49 9.98 -14.59 3.29
CA LEU A 49 10.83 -15.72 3.68
C LEU A 49 12.30 -15.31 3.91
N THR A 50 12.66 -14.02 3.78
CA THR A 50 14.05 -13.56 3.97
C THR A 50 14.65 -13.95 5.33
N SER A 51 15.96 -14.16 5.30
CA SER A 51 16.89 -14.67 6.33
C SER A 51 16.94 -13.91 7.67
N HIS A 52 16.13 -12.87 7.86
CA HIS A 52 16.09 -12.09 9.09
C HIS A 52 14.87 -12.46 9.94
N ALA A 53 15.00 -13.51 10.74
CA ALA A 53 13.95 -14.01 11.65
C ALA A 53 13.26 -12.94 12.51
N ALA A 54 13.93 -11.82 12.80
CA ALA A 54 13.37 -10.69 13.54
C ALA A 54 12.25 -9.94 12.79
N TRP A 55 12.21 -9.99 11.46
CA TRP A 55 11.23 -9.24 10.65
C TRP A 55 10.12 -10.10 10.06
N HIS A 56 10.31 -11.42 10.01
CA HIS A 56 9.33 -12.37 9.46
C HIS A 56 7.89 -12.14 9.95
N PRO A 57 7.62 -11.87 11.26
CA PRO A 57 6.24 -11.60 11.70
C PRO A 57 5.62 -10.36 11.04
N ARG A 58 6.39 -9.27 10.89
CA ARG A 58 5.92 -8.06 10.20
C ARG A 58 5.71 -8.35 8.72
N ASP A 59 6.70 -8.94 8.06
CA ASP A 59 6.68 -9.14 6.61
C ASP A 59 5.56 -10.11 6.21
N THR A 60 5.20 -11.07 7.09
CA THR A 60 3.99 -11.88 6.95
C THR A 60 2.71 -11.06 7.17
N ALA A 61 2.65 -10.26 8.23
CA ALA A 61 1.46 -9.48 8.59
C ALA A 61 1.17 -8.29 7.65
N MET A 62 2.18 -7.82 6.91
CA MET A 62 2.17 -6.63 6.07
C MET A 62 2.43 -6.94 4.59
N TRP A 63 2.33 -8.21 4.19
CA TRP A 63 2.71 -8.64 2.85
C TRP A 63 1.94 -7.89 1.73
N ALA A 64 0.62 -7.79 1.84
CA ALA A 64 -0.19 -7.10 0.84
C ALA A 64 -0.01 -5.58 0.88
N PHE A 65 0.29 -5.03 2.06
CA PHE A 65 0.64 -3.63 2.24
C PHE A 65 1.95 -3.30 1.51
N ASP A 66 2.99 -4.12 1.71
CA ASP A 66 4.30 -3.92 1.08
C ASP A 66 4.20 -4.12 -0.44
N LEU A 67 3.47 -5.15 -0.88
CA LEU A 67 3.18 -5.36 -2.31
C LEU A 67 2.48 -4.15 -2.93
N TYR A 68 1.47 -3.58 -2.26
CA TYR A 68 0.81 -2.37 -2.76
C TYR A 68 1.76 -1.20 -2.93
N LEU A 69 2.66 -0.98 -1.96
CA LEU A 69 3.65 0.08 -2.07
C LEU A 69 4.57 -0.14 -3.27
N PHE A 70 5.02 -1.38 -3.50
CA PHE A 70 5.84 -1.72 -4.66
C PHE A 70 5.10 -1.47 -5.97
N ASP A 71 3.93 -2.08 -6.16
CA ASP A 71 3.16 -2.03 -7.41
C ASP A 71 2.79 -0.59 -7.83
N ASN A 72 2.65 0.31 -6.86
CA ASN A 72 2.15 1.66 -7.10
C ASN A 72 3.22 2.76 -7.06
N TYR A 73 4.38 2.49 -6.47
CA TYR A 73 5.39 3.52 -6.20
C TYR A 73 6.82 3.12 -6.57
N ALA A 74 7.10 1.86 -6.91
CA ALA A 74 8.40 1.46 -7.42
C ALA A 74 8.44 1.60 -8.95
N GLU A 75 9.47 2.27 -9.48
CA GLU A 75 9.73 2.33 -10.93
C GLU A 75 9.95 0.93 -11.50
N ALA A 76 10.58 0.05 -10.72
CA ALA A 76 10.78 -1.36 -11.07
C ALA A 76 9.47 -2.12 -11.36
N ALA A 77 8.34 -1.75 -10.73
CA ALA A 77 7.05 -2.36 -11.01
C ALA A 77 6.50 -1.95 -12.38
N TYR A 78 6.83 -0.75 -12.86
CA TYR A 78 6.44 -0.27 -14.19
C TYR A 78 7.30 -0.91 -15.30
N GLU A 79 8.59 -1.11 -15.03
CA GLU A 79 9.53 -1.70 -15.99
C GLU A 79 9.36 -3.22 -16.20
N GLN A 80 8.60 -3.91 -15.35
CA GLN A 80 8.52 -5.38 -15.37
C GLN A 80 8.14 -5.96 -16.75
N TYR A 81 7.23 -5.30 -17.49
CA TYR A 81 6.80 -5.76 -18.81
C TYR A 81 7.96 -5.79 -19.83
N ALA A 82 8.95 -4.90 -19.68
CA ALA A 82 10.13 -4.89 -20.55
C ALA A 82 11.09 -6.06 -20.26
N TRP A 83 10.94 -6.74 -19.12
CA TRP A 83 11.79 -7.88 -18.75
C TRP A 83 11.17 -9.22 -19.15
N GLU A 84 9.90 -9.26 -19.53
CA GLU A 84 9.26 -10.47 -20.07
C GLU A 84 9.97 -10.96 -21.33
N ASP A 85 10.42 -10.03 -22.19
CA ASP A 85 11.22 -10.31 -23.40
C ASP A 85 12.58 -10.99 -23.10
N LEU A 86 13.03 -10.98 -21.84
CA LEU A 86 14.28 -11.61 -21.42
C LEU A 86 14.09 -13.09 -21.05
N LEU A 87 12.85 -13.56 -20.91
CA LEU A 87 12.59 -14.95 -20.58
C LEU A 87 13.03 -15.89 -21.73
N PRO A 88 13.59 -17.08 -21.41
CA PRO A 88 13.71 -17.69 -20.08
C PRO A 88 14.99 -17.34 -19.30
N ASP A 89 15.75 -16.29 -19.67
CA ASP A 89 16.99 -15.91 -18.97
C ASP A 89 16.71 -15.26 -17.60
N THR A 90 16.43 -16.11 -16.61
CA THR A 90 16.07 -15.69 -15.26
C THR A 90 17.17 -14.90 -14.54
N ALA A 91 18.44 -15.17 -14.86
CA ALA A 91 19.58 -14.43 -14.29
C ALA A 91 19.59 -12.99 -14.78
N ARG A 92 19.30 -12.78 -16.07
CA ARG A 92 19.19 -11.44 -16.66
C ARG A 92 17.99 -10.66 -16.14
N VAL A 93 16.84 -11.32 -15.95
CA VAL A 93 15.67 -10.71 -15.30
C VAL A 93 16.00 -10.28 -13.87
N ARG A 94 16.61 -11.15 -13.04
CA ARG A 94 17.03 -10.79 -11.67
C ARG A 94 18.00 -9.61 -11.66
N SER A 95 18.97 -9.59 -12.57
CA SER A 95 19.94 -8.50 -12.66
C SER A 95 19.28 -7.17 -13.06
N ALA A 96 18.36 -7.19 -14.02
CA ALA A 96 17.60 -6.01 -14.44
C ALA A 96 16.75 -5.46 -13.28
N PHE A 97 16.03 -6.34 -12.59
CA PHE A 97 15.25 -6.00 -11.41
C PHE A 97 16.09 -5.36 -10.29
N GLN A 98 17.19 -6.01 -9.87
CA GLN A 98 18.08 -5.49 -8.83
C GLN A 98 18.67 -4.13 -9.22
N HIS A 99 18.98 -3.95 -10.51
CA HIS A 99 19.51 -2.70 -11.02
C HIS A 99 18.49 -1.56 -10.97
N ALA A 100 17.24 -1.82 -11.40
CA ALA A 100 16.15 -0.85 -11.36
C ALA A 100 15.83 -0.48 -9.90
N LEU A 101 15.65 -1.47 -9.04
CA LEU A 101 15.34 -1.27 -7.63
C LEU A 101 16.45 -0.54 -6.87
N GLY A 102 17.72 -0.86 -7.16
CA GLY A 102 18.88 -0.18 -6.57
C GLY A 102 19.03 1.29 -6.96
N LYS A 103 18.40 1.72 -8.06
CA LYS A 103 18.39 3.12 -8.52
C LYS A 103 17.19 3.91 -8.01
N ASP A 104 16.13 3.23 -7.57
CA ASP A 104 14.90 3.88 -7.13
C ASP A 104 15.01 4.46 -5.72
N THR A 105 15.66 5.62 -5.62
CA THR A 105 15.84 6.31 -4.35
C THR A 105 14.55 6.87 -3.76
N ALA A 106 13.51 7.06 -4.58
CA ALA A 106 12.22 7.58 -4.13
C ALA A 106 11.43 6.48 -3.41
N PHE A 107 11.29 5.33 -4.07
CA PHE A 107 10.68 4.15 -3.46
C PHE A 107 11.46 3.67 -2.25
N ALA A 108 12.79 3.62 -2.30
CA ALA A 108 13.61 3.23 -1.16
C ALA A 108 13.32 4.08 0.10
N LYS A 109 13.13 5.40 -0.05
CA LYS A 109 12.77 6.30 1.07
C LYS A 109 11.35 6.02 1.59
N LEU A 110 10.40 5.81 0.69
CA LEU A 110 9.00 5.51 1.01
C LEU A 110 8.91 4.15 1.74
N TYR A 111 9.51 3.11 1.18
CA TYR A 111 9.56 1.78 1.78
C TYR A 111 10.25 1.81 3.14
N GLN A 112 11.39 2.51 3.25
CA GLN A 112 12.08 2.68 4.54
C GLN A 112 11.21 3.29 5.64
N ARG A 113 10.38 4.26 5.28
CA ARG A 113 9.48 4.93 6.23
C ARG A 113 8.36 4.01 6.70
N SER A 114 7.93 3.04 5.89
CA SER A 114 6.89 2.07 6.28
C SER A 114 7.26 1.21 7.49
N PHE A 115 8.55 1.06 7.80
CA PHE A 115 9.05 0.32 8.96
C PHE A 115 9.17 1.16 10.23
N ARG A 116 8.98 2.48 10.13
CA ARG A 116 9.11 3.38 11.28
C ARG A 116 7.86 3.30 12.14
N SER A 117 7.88 2.41 13.13
CA SER A 117 6.92 2.43 14.24
C SER A 117 6.97 3.79 14.93
N GLY A 118 5.83 4.43 15.14
CA GLY A 118 5.74 5.69 15.90
C GLY A 118 5.76 6.98 15.08
N SER A 119 5.45 6.92 13.78
CA SER A 119 5.07 8.11 13.00
C SER A 119 4.00 8.94 13.73
N THR A 120 4.17 10.25 13.71
CA THR A 120 3.24 11.21 14.34
C THR A 120 1.99 11.48 13.50
N SER A 121 1.99 11.04 12.24
CA SER A 121 0.88 11.29 11.33
C SER A 121 -0.34 10.52 11.77
N THR A 122 -1.43 11.28 11.92
CA THR A 122 -2.69 10.79 12.44
C THR A 122 -3.74 10.89 11.34
N VAL A 123 -4.50 9.83 11.13
CA VAL A 123 -5.54 9.75 10.11
C VAL A 123 -6.90 9.51 10.76
N LEU A 124 -7.95 10.14 10.24
CA LEU A 124 -9.32 9.87 10.66
C LEU A 124 -9.82 8.59 10.00
N ILE A 125 -10.62 7.80 10.71
CA ILE A 125 -11.27 6.61 10.12
C ILE A 125 -12.10 6.98 8.90
N ASP A 126 -12.76 8.14 8.88
CA ASP A 126 -13.54 8.61 7.73
C ASP A 126 -12.67 8.82 6.48
N THR A 127 -11.40 9.20 6.66
CA THR A 127 -10.43 9.28 5.56
C THR A 127 -10.10 7.88 5.02
N LEU A 128 -9.89 6.91 5.91
CA LEU A 128 -9.64 5.51 5.51
C LEU A 128 -10.86 4.91 4.81
N MET A 129 -12.08 5.21 5.27
CA MET A 129 -13.32 4.79 4.61
C MET A 129 -13.41 5.29 3.16
N ARG A 130 -13.10 6.57 2.93
CA ARG A 130 -13.09 7.16 1.58
C ARG A 130 -12.02 6.54 0.69
N ILE A 131 -10.84 6.26 1.24
CA ILE A 131 -9.74 5.58 0.54
C ILE A 131 -10.16 4.15 0.18
N ALA A 132 -10.71 3.39 1.13
CA ALA A 132 -11.18 2.02 0.93
C ALA A 132 -12.26 1.95 -0.16
N ALA A 133 -13.23 2.88 -0.15
CA ALA A 133 -14.27 2.96 -1.17
C ALA A 133 -13.71 3.09 -2.59
N ARG A 134 -12.60 3.82 -2.77
CA ARG A 134 -11.96 4.00 -4.09
C ARG A 134 -11.28 2.75 -4.63
N PHE A 135 -11.07 1.69 -3.85
CA PHE A 135 -10.52 0.45 -4.41
C PHE A 135 -11.53 -0.31 -5.28
N TYR A 136 -12.83 -0.02 -5.15
CA TYR A 136 -13.90 -0.67 -5.90
C TYR A 136 -14.12 0.04 -7.25
N TYR A 137 -13.37 -0.34 -8.28
CA TYR A 137 -13.51 0.28 -9.61
C TYR A 137 -14.77 -0.19 -10.33
N LEU A 138 -15.59 0.76 -10.78
CA LEU A 138 -16.67 0.49 -11.72
C LEU A 138 -16.22 0.86 -13.13
N HIS A 139 -16.26 -0.10 -14.06
CA HIS A 139 -15.99 0.18 -15.47
C HIS A 139 -17.06 -0.40 -16.38
N ARG A 140 -17.22 0.21 -17.56
CA ARG A 140 -18.24 -0.20 -18.53
C ARG A 140 -17.69 -1.30 -19.42
N THR A 141 -18.43 -2.41 -19.52
CA THR A 141 -18.19 -3.50 -20.47
C THR A 141 -19.24 -3.43 -21.57
N GLY A 142 -18.84 -2.94 -22.75
CA GLY A 142 -19.74 -2.77 -23.90
C GLY A 142 -20.79 -1.66 -23.70
N THR A 143 -21.97 -1.82 -24.32
CA THR A 143 -23.02 -0.77 -24.33
C THR A 143 -23.92 -0.81 -23.10
N THR A 144 -23.98 -1.91 -22.36
CA THR A 144 -24.93 -2.04 -21.23
C THR A 144 -24.33 -2.70 -20.00
N GLY A 145 -23.10 -3.22 -20.08
CA GLY A 145 -22.45 -3.90 -18.96
C GLY A 145 -21.74 -2.91 -18.06
N LEU A 146 -21.91 -3.08 -16.76
CA LEU A 146 -21.02 -2.52 -15.74
C LEU A 146 -20.36 -3.69 -15.03
N ASP A 147 -19.04 -3.66 -15.00
CA ASP A 147 -18.21 -4.70 -14.40
C ASP A 147 -17.27 -4.08 -13.36
N LEU A 148 -16.90 -4.89 -12.38
CA LEU A 148 -16.22 -4.45 -11.18
C LEU A 148 -14.85 -5.09 -11.06
N HIS A 149 -13.87 -4.27 -10.72
CA HIS A 149 -12.55 -4.73 -10.32
C HIS A 149 -12.07 -4.07 -9.04
N LEU A 150 -11.39 -4.83 -8.19
CA LEU A 150 -10.55 -4.24 -7.14
C LEU A 150 -9.27 -3.74 -7.80
N CYS A 151 -9.05 -2.42 -7.75
CA CYS A 151 -7.96 -1.81 -8.49
C CYS A 151 -6.82 -1.34 -7.57
N THR A 152 -5.62 -1.83 -7.83
CA THR A 152 -4.35 -1.31 -7.28
C THR A 152 -3.86 -0.15 -8.15
N GLY A 153 -4.41 1.06 -7.98
CA GLY A 153 -3.73 2.28 -8.43
C GLY A 153 -4.39 3.14 -9.51
N ILE A 154 -5.48 2.70 -10.16
CA ILE A 154 -6.11 3.46 -11.27
C ILE A 154 -7.21 4.41 -10.75
N ASN A 155 -7.78 4.17 -9.58
CA ASN A 155 -9.02 4.84 -9.13
C ASN A 155 -8.83 6.15 -8.36
N ARG A 156 -7.82 6.94 -8.72
CA ARG A 156 -7.54 8.24 -8.08
C ARG A 156 -7.32 8.14 -6.56
N VAL A 157 -6.93 6.96 -6.05
CA VAL A 157 -6.63 6.73 -4.63
C VAL A 157 -5.55 7.71 -4.16
N LYS A 158 -4.56 7.99 -5.03
CA LYS A 158 -3.49 8.97 -4.79
C LYS A 158 -3.99 10.42 -4.63
N GLU A 159 -5.21 10.73 -5.06
CA GLU A 159 -5.80 12.08 -4.94
C GLU A 159 -6.50 12.32 -3.59
N LEU A 160 -6.83 11.26 -2.84
CA LEU A 160 -7.58 11.38 -1.58
C LEU A 160 -6.72 11.67 -0.35
N ALA A 161 -5.44 11.35 -0.42
CA ALA A 161 -4.52 11.57 0.69
C ALA A 161 -3.57 12.71 0.33
N HIS A 162 -3.77 13.86 0.99
CA HIS A 162 -3.05 15.10 0.69
C HIS A 162 -1.79 15.31 1.55
N ASP A 163 -1.46 14.36 2.43
CA ASP A 163 -0.25 14.39 3.24
C ASP A 163 0.81 13.43 2.69
N GLY A 164 2.03 13.54 3.21
CA GLY A 164 3.14 12.67 2.82
C GLY A 164 3.01 11.21 3.28
N ASP A 165 1.89 10.83 3.92
CA ASP A 165 1.61 9.49 4.44
C ASP A 165 0.48 8.77 3.70
N GLY A 166 -0.14 9.44 2.74
CA GLY A 166 -1.16 8.87 1.86
C GLY A 166 -0.86 7.49 1.27
N PRO A 167 0.36 7.21 0.80
CA PRO A 167 0.72 5.86 0.33
C PRO A 167 0.46 4.77 1.36
N TYR A 168 0.70 5.02 2.64
CA TYR A 168 0.53 4.04 3.71
C TYR A 168 -0.93 3.84 4.09
N TYR A 169 -1.74 4.89 4.04
CA TYR A 169 -3.19 4.78 4.23
C TYR A 169 -3.83 3.92 3.13
N ALA A 170 -3.41 4.14 1.88
CA ALA A 170 -3.86 3.35 0.74
C ALA A 170 -3.42 1.89 0.83
N ALA A 171 -2.15 1.64 1.16
CA ALA A 171 -1.62 0.30 1.38
C ALA A 171 -2.36 -0.47 2.49
N PHE A 172 -2.68 0.22 3.59
CA PHE A 172 -3.49 -0.35 4.67
C PHE A 172 -4.89 -0.73 4.19
N CYS A 173 -5.59 0.18 3.49
CA CYS A 173 -6.95 -0.09 3.00
C CYS A 173 -6.96 -1.23 1.97
N TYR A 174 -5.97 -1.27 1.06
CA TYR A 174 -5.82 -2.36 0.10
C TYR A 174 -5.66 -3.71 0.81
N GLN A 175 -4.72 -3.79 1.75
CA GLN A 175 -4.48 -5.01 2.53
C GLN A 175 -5.74 -5.43 3.28
N ALA A 176 -6.41 -4.50 3.96
CA ALA A 176 -7.64 -4.79 4.68
C ALA A 176 -8.72 -5.39 3.76
N ILE A 177 -8.96 -4.80 2.58
CA ILE A 177 -9.94 -5.32 1.61
C ILE A 177 -9.52 -6.70 1.10
N ARG A 178 -8.24 -6.91 0.83
CA ARG A 178 -7.72 -8.21 0.35
C ARG A 178 -7.82 -9.31 1.41
N ASP A 179 -7.71 -8.95 2.69
CA ASP A 179 -7.82 -9.87 3.83
C ASP A 179 -9.29 -10.22 4.18
N MET A 180 -10.28 -9.60 3.52
CA MET A 180 -11.68 -9.98 3.67
C MET A 180 -11.95 -11.36 3.06
N ASP A 181 -12.79 -12.16 3.73
CA ASP A 181 -13.30 -13.43 3.15
C ASP A 181 -14.04 -13.19 1.83
N ASP A 182 -14.76 -12.07 1.74
CA ASP A 182 -15.43 -11.61 0.53
C ASP A 182 -15.09 -10.13 0.26
N PRO A 183 -14.02 -9.87 -0.52
CA PRO A 183 -13.57 -8.53 -0.86
C PRO A 183 -14.59 -7.69 -1.64
N TYR A 184 -15.72 -8.27 -2.06
CA TYR A 184 -16.74 -7.63 -2.88
C TYR A 184 -18.06 -7.38 -2.11
N LEU A 185 -18.13 -7.74 -0.83
CA LEU A 185 -19.34 -7.61 0.00
C LEU A 185 -19.94 -6.20 0.00
N TYR A 186 -19.13 -5.20 0.34
CA TYR A 186 -19.62 -3.82 0.52
C TYR A 186 -20.00 -3.17 -0.80
N TYR A 187 -19.32 -3.54 -1.89
CA TYR A 187 -19.76 -3.16 -3.22
C TYR A 187 -21.14 -3.72 -3.54
N ARG A 188 -21.39 -5.02 -3.35
CA ARG A 188 -22.69 -5.62 -3.69
C ARG A 188 -23.82 -4.96 -2.90
N LYS A 189 -23.60 -4.69 -1.61
CA LYS A 189 -24.54 -3.92 -0.78
C LYS A 189 -24.81 -2.51 -1.34
N ALA A 190 -23.76 -1.77 -1.68
CA ALA A 190 -23.91 -0.42 -2.24
C ALA A 190 -24.60 -0.45 -3.61
N LYS A 191 -24.30 -1.46 -4.44
CA LYS A 191 -24.92 -1.67 -5.76
C LYS A 191 -26.43 -1.87 -5.64
N GLU A 192 -26.89 -2.70 -4.70
CA GLU A 192 -28.32 -2.95 -4.42
C GLU A 192 -29.08 -1.69 -3.98
N ALA A 193 -28.39 -0.73 -3.36
CA ALA A 193 -28.98 0.54 -2.95
C ALA A 193 -29.05 1.58 -4.09
N LEU A 194 -28.32 1.38 -5.19
CA LEU A 194 -28.33 2.27 -6.34
C LEU A 194 -29.49 1.94 -7.28
N PRO A 195 -30.21 2.94 -7.82
CA PRO A 195 -31.33 2.70 -8.73
C PRO A 195 -30.88 2.04 -10.05
N ASP A 196 -31.66 1.08 -10.55
CA ASP A 196 -31.42 0.35 -11.81
C ASP A 196 -31.22 1.28 -13.03
N SER A 197 -31.79 2.49 -12.98
CA SER A 197 -31.66 3.51 -14.01
C SER A 197 -30.23 4.05 -14.18
N LEU A 198 -29.34 3.80 -13.21
CA LEU A 198 -27.90 4.07 -13.34
C LEU A 198 -27.16 3.01 -14.17
N TYR A 199 -27.79 1.87 -14.48
CA TYR A 199 -27.14 0.78 -15.21
C TYR A 199 -27.59 0.69 -16.68
N SER A 200 -28.48 1.58 -17.12
CA SER A 200 -28.96 1.68 -18.51
C SER A 200 -28.38 2.89 -19.24
N ASP A 201 -27.83 2.68 -20.44
CA ASP A 201 -27.41 3.66 -21.47
C ASP A 201 -27.08 5.08 -20.96
N MET A 202 -26.07 5.15 -20.09
CA MET A 202 -25.63 6.40 -19.49
C MET A 202 -24.52 7.07 -20.32
N PRO A 203 -24.63 8.38 -20.62
CA PRO A 203 -23.49 9.17 -21.08
C PRO A 203 -22.39 9.22 -20.00
N THR A 204 -21.15 9.45 -20.41
CA THR A 204 -19.93 9.31 -19.56
C THR A 204 -19.97 10.11 -18.26
N ASP A 205 -20.60 11.29 -18.28
CA ASP A 205 -20.77 12.16 -17.10
C ASP A 205 -21.67 11.53 -16.02
N ARG A 206 -22.70 10.76 -16.42
CA ARG A 206 -23.55 10.03 -15.48
C ARG A 206 -22.86 8.79 -14.89
N VAL A 207 -21.88 8.21 -15.59
CA VAL A 207 -21.06 7.10 -15.07
C VAL A 207 -20.19 7.59 -13.91
N LEU A 208 -19.54 8.75 -14.05
CA LEU A 208 -18.76 9.36 -12.96
C LEU A 208 -19.63 9.72 -11.75
N ALA A 209 -20.87 10.17 -11.97
CA ALA A 209 -21.81 10.45 -10.89
C ALA A 209 -22.28 9.17 -10.17
N ALA A 210 -22.56 8.10 -10.92
CA ALA A 210 -22.90 6.79 -10.35
C ALA A 210 -21.72 6.18 -9.58
N GLU A 211 -20.50 6.32 -10.10
CA GLU A 211 -19.26 5.92 -9.45
C GLU A 211 -19.08 6.68 -8.13
N GLN A 212 -19.27 8.00 -8.12
CA GLN A 212 -19.20 8.78 -6.88
C GLN A 212 -20.28 8.38 -5.87
N GLY A 213 -21.52 8.16 -6.31
CA GLY A 213 -22.61 7.70 -5.44
C GLY A 213 -22.33 6.31 -4.83
N LEU A 214 -21.72 5.41 -5.60
CA LEU A 214 -21.25 4.12 -5.10
C LEU A 214 -20.17 4.31 -4.02
N TYR A 215 -19.20 5.19 -4.26
CA TYR A 215 -18.13 5.47 -3.29
C TYR A 215 -18.68 6.06 -2.00
N ASP A 216 -19.65 6.96 -2.08
CA ASP A 216 -20.27 7.58 -0.91
C ASP A 216 -21.00 6.52 -0.07
N LEU A 217 -21.80 5.65 -0.71
CA LEU A 217 -22.50 4.55 -0.03
C LEU A 217 -21.53 3.57 0.66
N ILE A 218 -20.43 3.22 0.01
CA ILE A 218 -19.41 2.34 0.60
C ILE A 218 -18.69 3.05 1.76
N ALA A 219 -18.36 4.34 1.61
CA ALA A 219 -17.67 5.12 2.64
C ALA A 219 -18.54 5.36 3.89
N GLU A 220 -19.86 5.24 3.77
CA GLU A 220 -20.83 5.35 4.87
C GLU A 220 -21.19 3.98 5.50
N ASP A 221 -20.73 2.85 4.94
CA ASP A 221 -21.08 1.52 5.45
C ASP A 221 -20.46 1.27 6.84
N ILE A 222 -21.33 1.05 7.83
CA ILE A 222 -20.94 0.81 9.23
C ILE A 222 -20.14 -0.48 9.36
N GLY A 223 -20.47 -1.52 8.60
CA GLY A 223 -19.77 -2.79 8.65
C GLY A 223 -18.34 -2.67 8.10
N LEU A 224 -18.12 -1.89 7.04
CA LEU A 224 -16.77 -1.61 6.52
C LEU A 224 -15.96 -0.81 7.55
N ARG A 225 -16.60 0.17 8.21
CA ARG A 225 -15.96 0.95 9.28
C ARG A 225 -15.48 0.05 10.41
N GLU A 226 -16.35 -0.81 10.92
CA GLU A 226 -16.02 -1.76 12.00
C GLU A 226 -14.90 -2.71 11.57
N PHE A 227 -14.94 -3.20 10.34
CA PHE A 227 -13.90 -4.06 9.78
C PHE A 227 -12.54 -3.34 9.71
N LEU A 228 -12.48 -2.11 9.17
CA LEU A 228 -11.24 -1.33 9.09
C LEU A 228 -10.68 -1.01 10.48
N LEU A 229 -11.54 -0.73 11.47
CA LEU A 229 -11.11 -0.52 12.86
C LEU A 229 -10.49 -1.80 13.46
N ALA A 230 -11.10 -2.96 13.22
CA ALA A 230 -10.58 -4.25 13.68
C ALA A 230 -9.24 -4.58 12.99
N GLU A 231 -9.14 -4.35 11.68
CA GLU A 231 -7.88 -4.51 10.94
C GLU A 231 -6.78 -3.60 11.45
N TYR A 232 -7.10 -2.33 11.69
CA TYR A 232 -6.15 -1.37 12.26
C TYR A 232 -5.65 -1.89 13.62
N ALA A 233 -6.54 -2.31 14.51
CA ALA A 233 -6.14 -2.84 15.82
C ALA A 233 -5.21 -4.07 15.73
N ARG A 234 -5.43 -4.96 14.75
CA ARG A 234 -4.56 -6.13 14.52
C ARG A 234 -3.16 -5.75 14.02
N LYS A 235 -3.10 -4.70 13.20
CA LYS A 235 -1.87 -4.33 12.48
C LYS A 235 -1.18 -3.10 13.05
N GLU A 236 -1.77 -2.43 14.03
CA GLU A 236 -1.24 -1.23 14.70
C GLU A 236 0.24 -1.33 15.09
N PRO A 237 0.77 -2.45 15.62
CA PRO A 237 2.19 -2.57 15.94
C PRO A 237 3.14 -2.39 14.74
N TRP A 238 2.64 -2.59 13.52
CA TRP A 238 3.41 -2.59 12.27
C TRP A 238 3.17 -1.37 11.40
N LEU A 239 2.16 -0.55 11.71
CA LEU A 239 1.78 0.61 10.89
C LEU A 239 2.65 1.83 11.19
N CYS A 240 2.98 2.57 10.14
CA CYS A 240 3.73 3.83 10.22
C CYS A 240 2.81 5.06 10.27
N PHE A 241 1.62 4.93 10.85
CA PHE A 241 0.69 6.02 11.13
C PHE A 241 -0.20 5.64 12.31
N ARG A 242 -0.96 6.62 12.83
CA ARG A 242 -1.92 6.42 13.91
C ARG A 242 -3.33 6.73 13.47
N LEU A 243 -4.30 5.98 13.98
CA LEU A 243 -5.70 6.39 13.90
C LEU A 243 -5.98 7.49 14.93
N ALA A 244 -6.66 8.56 14.52
CA ALA A 244 -7.12 9.59 15.45
C ALA A 244 -8.18 8.97 16.39
N ARG A 245 -8.06 9.31 17.67
CA ARG A 245 -9.03 8.92 18.70
C ARG A 245 -10.16 9.92 18.80
#